data_AF-A0AAW5VT87-F1
#
_entry.id   AF-A0AAW5VT87-F1
#
_cell.length_a   1.000
_cell.length_b   1.000
_cell.length_c   1.000
_cell.angle_alpha   90.00
_cell.angle_beta   90.00
_cell.angle_gamma   90.00
#
_symmetry.space_group_name_H-M   'P 1'
#
loop_
_entity.id
_entity.type
_entity.pdbx_description
1 polymer ?
#
loop_
_entity_poly.entity_id
_entity_poly.type
_entity_poly.pdbx_seq_one_letter_code
_entity_poly.pdbx_strand_id
1 'polypeptide(L)'
;MNINEQLRDQIDLAFNEATLLGIEFKKEKSIVACTFDLITMNKNGEVPKDKRLLFIFKSVGRFVASLRNARWDDSTAKAEIFDYHNIGEVVQKFGARSIYGWEFINRGNEIYDTWKDRLSFDFNSNHTSGLTNTIDLFQENYNKHIDIRIWFDSFDILTPNYESVELEEFLENGKRGWEAIYSNNPRMQSFGIFPGSNDIE
;
A
#
# COMPACT_ATOMS: atom_id res chain seq x y z
N MET A 1 -10.55 7.95 -12.75
CA MET A 1 -10.99 8.56 -11.49
C MET A 1 -10.08 9.75 -11.22
N ASN A 2 -10.65 10.91 -10.90
CA ASN A 2 -9.87 12.08 -10.52
C ASN A 2 -9.76 12.13 -8.99
N ILE A 3 -8.56 12.11 -8.44
CA ILE A 3 -8.31 12.19 -7.01
C ILE A 3 -7.80 13.59 -6.70
N ASN A 4 -8.68 14.44 -6.16
CA ASN A 4 -8.29 15.76 -5.68
C ASN A 4 -7.60 15.67 -4.31
N GLU A 5 -7.08 16.79 -3.83
CA GLU A 5 -6.35 16.89 -2.56
C GLU A 5 -7.16 16.36 -1.36
N GLN A 6 -8.43 16.77 -1.23
CA GLN A 6 -9.28 16.31 -0.14
C GLN A 6 -9.49 14.78 -0.14
N LEU A 7 -9.77 14.21 -1.32
CA LEU A 7 -9.96 12.76 -1.45
C LEU A 7 -8.64 12.01 -1.21
N ARG A 8 -7.51 12.56 -1.68
CA ARG A 8 -6.17 12.02 -1.42
C ARG A 8 -5.93 11.92 0.09
N ASP A 9 -6.13 13.00 0.83
CA ASP A 9 -5.87 13.03 2.27
C ASP A 9 -6.75 12.03 3.05
N GLN A 10 -8.00 11.85 2.61
CA GLN A 10 -8.89 10.84 3.19
C GLN A 10 -8.43 9.41 2.90
N ILE A 11 -7.99 9.14 1.66
CA ILE A 11 -7.43 7.83 1.28
C ILE A 11 -6.15 7.57 2.08
N ASP A 12 -5.26 8.56 2.18
CA ASP A 12 -3.99 8.44 2.88
C ASP A 12 -4.21 8.16 4.38
N LEU A 13 -5.17 8.83 5.02
CA LEU A 13 -5.57 8.52 6.39
C LEU A 13 -6.05 7.08 6.54
N ALA A 14 -6.88 6.61 5.61
CA ALA A 14 -7.42 5.24 5.65
C ALA A 14 -6.35 4.16 5.40
N PHE A 15 -5.29 4.48 4.65
CA PHE A 15 -4.13 3.61 4.43
C PHE A 15 -3.05 3.73 5.50
N ASN A 16 -3.09 4.75 6.35
CA ASN A 16 -2.05 4.94 7.36
C ASN A 16 -1.95 3.71 8.27
N GLU A 17 -0.72 3.23 8.48
CA GLU A 17 -0.41 1.97 9.19
C GLU A 17 -1.07 0.70 8.62
N ALA A 18 -1.54 0.72 7.36
CA ALA A 18 -2.04 -0.47 6.70
C ALA A 18 -0.92 -1.51 6.53
N THR A 19 -1.24 -2.78 6.70
CA THR A 19 -0.32 -3.87 6.39
C THR A 19 -0.53 -4.35 4.97
N LEU A 20 0.50 -4.25 4.12
CA LEU A 20 0.47 -4.85 2.79
C LEU A 20 0.75 -6.36 2.91
N LEU A 21 -0.27 -7.17 2.64
CA LEU A 21 -0.23 -8.63 2.78
C LEU A 21 0.18 -9.37 1.50
N GLY A 22 -0.08 -8.76 0.34
CA GLY A 22 0.24 -9.39 -0.93
C GLY A 22 -0.07 -8.49 -2.12
N ILE A 23 0.62 -8.78 -3.23
CA ILE A 23 0.42 -8.12 -4.51
C ILE A 23 0.38 -9.18 -5.60
N GLU A 24 -0.56 -9.03 -6.53
CA GLU A 24 -0.63 -9.78 -7.77
C GLU A 24 -0.66 -8.82 -8.96
N PHE A 25 0.02 -9.19 -10.04
CA PHE A 25 -0.02 -8.44 -11.28
C PHE A 25 -0.50 -9.31 -12.43
N LYS A 26 -1.58 -8.88 -13.10
CA LYS A 26 -2.12 -9.51 -14.30
C LYS A 26 -1.86 -8.61 -15.50
N LYS A 27 -0.67 -8.76 -16.10
CA LYS A 27 -0.20 -7.96 -17.23
C LYS A 27 -1.21 -7.85 -18.38
N GLU A 28 -1.79 -8.96 -18.81
CA GLU A 28 -2.74 -9.01 -19.94
C GLU A 28 -4.04 -8.22 -19.70
N LYS A 29 -4.35 -7.92 -18.43
CA LYS A 29 -5.51 -7.12 -18.05
C LYS A 29 -5.14 -5.71 -17.59
N SER A 30 -3.84 -5.39 -17.51
CA SER A 30 -3.33 -4.17 -16.88
C SER A 30 -3.94 -3.95 -15.50
N ILE A 31 -3.93 -4.98 -14.66
CA ILE A 31 -4.47 -4.96 -13.30
C ILE A 31 -3.37 -5.31 -12.30
N VAL A 32 -3.21 -4.46 -11.28
CA VAL A 32 -2.46 -4.79 -10.06
C VAL A 32 -3.47 -4.93 -8.93
N ALA A 33 -3.42 -6.05 -8.20
CA ALA A 33 -4.27 -6.31 -7.07
C ALA A 33 -3.41 -6.33 -5.80
N CYS A 34 -3.78 -5.52 -4.80
CA CYS A 34 -3.08 -5.44 -3.52
C CYS A 34 -4.03 -5.83 -2.39
N THR A 35 -3.60 -6.72 -1.51
CA THR A 35 -4.35 -7.06 -0.29
C THR A 35 -3.77 -6.31 0.88
N PHE A 36 -4.61 -5.57 1.60
CA PHE A 36 -4.23 -4.82 2.79
C PHE A 36 -5.01 -5.27 4.00
N ASP A 37 -4.38 -5.32 5.17
CA ASP A 37 -5.07 -5.30 6.46
C ASP A 37 -5.02 -3.87 7.03
N LEU A 38 -6.17 -3.34 7.43
CA LEU A 38 -6.37 -1.92 7.69
C LEU A 38 -6.70 -1.66 9.17
N ILE A 39 -6.43 -0.43 9.60
CA ILE A 39 -7.07 0.16 10.77
C ILE A 39 -8.47 0.60 10.36
N THR A 40 -9.50 0.02 10.98
CA THR A 40 -10.88 0.21 10.55
C THR A 40 -11.87 -0.01 11.69
N MET A 41 -12.94 0.78 11.69
CA MET A 41 -14.07 0.59 12.59
C MET A 41 -15.38 0.87 11.85
N ASN A 42 -16.32 -0.07 11.95
CA ASN A 42 -17.61 0.06 11.28
C ASN A 42 -18.50 1.12 11.96
N LYS A 43 -19.63 1.46 11.32
CA LYS A 43 -20.60 2.44 11.83
C LYS A 43 -21.22 2.10 13.20
N ASN A 44 -21.13 0.85 13.63
CA ASN A 44 -21.63 0.39 14.94
C ASN A 44 -20.55 0.47 16.03
N GLY A 45 -19.35 0.99 15.73
CA GLY A 45 -18.24 1.07 16.66
C GLY A 45 -17.55 -0.29 16.90
N GLU A 46 -17.68 -1.21 15.95
CA GLU A 46 -17.06 -2.53 16.02
C GLU A 46 -15.93 -2.66 15.02
N VAL A 47 -14.87 -3.36 15.43
CA VAL A 47 -13.79 -3.76 14.55
C VAL A 47 -14.27 -4.98 13.74
N PRO A 48 -14.28 -4.93 12.39
CA PRO A 48 -14.63 -6.07 11.57
C PRO A 48 -13.78 -7.30 11.92
N LYS A 49 -14.38 -8.50 11.91
CA LYS A 49 -13.65 -9.75 12.18
C LYS A 49 -12.55 -10.01 11.14
N ASP A 50 -12.85 -9.67 9.89
CA ASP A 50 -11.88 -9.66 8.80
C ASP A 50 -11.80 -8.23 8.27
N LYS A 51 -10.63 -7.63 8.45
CA LYS A 51 -10.35 -6.23 8.08
C LYS A 51 -9.60 -6.14 6.76
N ARG A 52 -9.34 -7.29 6.13
CA ARG A 52 -8.59 -7.34 4.88
C ARG A 52 -9.46 -6.79 3.76
N LEU A 53 -8.91 -5.89 2.96
CA LEU A 53 -9.52 -5.42 1.73
C LEU A 53 -8.57 -5.66 0.55
N LEU A 54 -9.18 -6.00 -0.58
CA LEU A 54 -8.51 -6.20 -1.85
C LEU A 54 -8.73 -4.96 -2.73
N PHE A 55 -7.65 -4.25 -3.02
CA PHE A 55 -7.64 -3.11 -3.92
C PHE A 55 -7.24 -3.58 -5.32
N ILE A 56 -8.16 -3.42 -6.28
CA ILE A 56 -7.94 -3.77 -7.68
C ILE A 56 -7.64 -2.51 -8.46
N PHE A 57 -6.37 -2.17 -8.63
CA PHE A 57 -5.94 -1.07 -9.49
C PHE A 57 -6.13 -1.46 -10.95
N LYS A 58 -6.88 -0.65 -11.69
CA LYS A 58 -7.29 -0.89 -13.07
C LYS A 58 -6.67 0.12 -14.02
N SER A 59 -6.51 -0.33 -15.27
CA SER A 59 -5.81 0.41 -16.31
C SER A 59 -4.44 0.82 -15.79
N VAL A 60 -3.63 -0.15 -15.37
CA VAL A 60 -2.28 0.12 -14.88
C VAL A 60 -1.38 0.48 -16.06
N GLY A 61 -0.94 1.73 -16.13
CA GLY A 61 -0.10 2.23 -17.21
C GLY A 61 1.37 1.91 -17.00
N ARG A 62 1.81 1.91 -15.73
CA ARG A 62 3.17 1.57 -15.32
C ARG A 62 3.16 0.93 -13.92
N PHE A 63 4.03 -0.04 -13.70
CA PHE A 63 4.20 -0.71 -12.41
C PHE A 63 5.67 -1.02 -12.21
N VAL A 64 6.24 -0.51 -11.12
CA VAL A 64 7.67 -0.65 -10.84
C VAL A 64 7.87 -1.02 -9.38
N ALA A 65 8.97 -1.73 -9.11
CA ALA A 65 9.42 -1.99 -7.76
C ALA A 65 10.95 -1.88 -7.67
N SER A 66 11.44 -1.58 -6.48
CA SER A 66 12.85 -1.58 -6.12
C SER A 66 13.04 -2.33 -4.80
N LEU A 67 13.39 -3.61 -4.88
CA LEU A 67 13.83 -4.41 -3.76
C LEU A 67 15.34 -4.23 -3.54
N ARG A 68 15.76 -3.86 -2.33
CA ARG A 68 17.17 -3.70 -1.99
C ARG A 68 17.47 -4.41 -0.66
N ASN A 69 18.57 -5.17 -0.62
CA ASN A 69 19.06 -5.89 0.57
C ASN A 69 20.03 -5.03 1.39
N ALA A 70 19.54 -3.88 1.86
CA ALA A 70 20.24 -3.00 2.78
C ALA A 70 19.22 -2.22 3.61
N ARG A 71 19.71 -1.40 4.55
CA ARG A 71 18.87 -0.37 5.17
C ARG A 71 18.33 0.58 4.09
N TRP A 72 17.15 1.15 4.34
CA TRP A 72 16.43 2.00 3.39
C TRP A 72 17.18 3.26 2.97
N ASP A 73 18.07 3.76 3.83
CA ASP A 73 18.88 4.95 3.65
C ASP A 73 20.23 4.70 2.95
N ASP A 74 20.55 3.45 2.62
CA ASP A 74 21.79 3.10 1.91
C ASP A 74 21.71 3.48 0.43
N SER A 75 22.35 4.62 0.09
CA SER A 75 22.42 5.13 -1.27
C SER A 75 23.25 4.28 -2.24
N THR A 76 24.01 3.31 -1.76
CA THR A 76 24.84 2.42 -2.59
C THR A 76 24.18 1.07 -2.87
N ALA A 77 23.09 0.76 -2.16
CA ALA A 77 22.38 -0.50 -2.29
C ALA A 77 21.86 -0.70 -3.71
N LYS A 78 22.19 -1.84 -4.31
CA LYS A 78 21.72 -2.22 -5.64
C LYS A 78 20.36 -2.90 -5.55
N ALA A 79 19.54 -2.68 -6.57
CA ALA A 79 18.29 -3.41 -6.70
C ALA A 79 18.53 -4.88 -7.00
N GLU A 80 17.83 -5.75 -6.29
CA GLU A 80 17.72 -7.17 -6.62
C GLU A 80 16.72 -7.31 -7.77
N ILE A 81 17.17 -7.81 -8.92
CA ILE A 81 16.29 -8.04 -10.07
C ILE A 81 15.45 -9.28 -9.84
N PHE A 82 14.14 -9.18 -10.08
CA PHE A 82 13.23 -10.31 -10.05
C PHE A 82 12.12 -10.13 -11.10
N ASP A 83 11.54 -11.24 -11.53
CA ASP A 83 10.39 -11.21 -12.45
C ASP A 83 9.14 -10.70 -11.72
N TYR A 84 8.36 -9.82 -12.35
CA TYR A 84 7.13 -9.27 -11.77
C TYR A 84 6.13 -10.34 -11.32
N HIS A 85 6.16 -11.55 -11.87
CA HIS A 85 5.34 -12.68 -11.41
C HIS A 85 5.64 -13.06 -9.94
N ASN A 86 6.85 -12.77 -9.46
CA ASN A 86 7.30 -13.09 -8.11
C ASN A 86 7.02 -11.98 -7.08
N ILE A 87 6.36 -10.88 -7.45
CA ILE A 87 6.12 -9.75 -6.53
C ILE A 87 5.37 -10.18 -5.26
N GLY A 88 4.41 -11.09 -5.37
CA GLY A 88 3.68 -11.62 -4.22
C GLY A 88 4.60 -12.34 -3.23
N GLU A 89 5.48 -13.20 -3.72
CA GLU A 89 6.47 -13.90 -2.89
C GLU A 89 7.48 -12.92 -2.26
N VAL A 90 7.87 -11.87 -2.98
CA VAL A 90 8.75 -10.83 -2.46
C VAL A 90 8.10 -10.07 -1.32
N VAL A 91 6.85 -9.62 -1.48
CA VAL A 91 6.09 -8.92 -0.44
C VAL A 91 5.89 -9.82 0.80
N GLN A 92 5.61 -11.11 0.61
CA GLN A 92 5.47 -12.05 1.73
C GLN A 92 6.73 -12.18 2.60
N LYS A 93 7.93 -11.98 2.03
CA LYS A 93 9.20 -12.00 2.79
C LYS A 93 9.33 -10.84 3.79
N PHE A 94 8.47 -9.82 3.71
CA PHE A 94 8.38 -8.75 4.70
C PHE A 94 7.51 -9.13 5.90
N GLY A 95 6.85 -10.29 5.89
CA GLY A 95 6.21 -10.87 7.07
C GLY A 95 4.98 -10.10 7.56
N ALA A 96 4.15 -9.58 6.62
CA ALA A 96 2.96 -8.80 6.94
C ALA A 96 3.26 -7.57 7.83
N ARG A 97 4.30 -6.81 7.48
CA ARG A 97 4.61 -5.52 8.10
C ARG A 97 3.77 -4.38 7.50
N SER A 98 3.54 -3.35 8.31
CA SER A 98 2.92 -2.10 7.86
C SER A 98 3.66 -1.50 6.67
N ILE A 99 2.90 -0.82 5.80
CA ILE A 99 3.46 0.14 4.87
C ILE A 99 3.81 1.40 5.64
N TYR A 100 4.98 1.97 5.38
CA TYR A 100 5.38 3.24 6.01
C TYR A 100 5.19 4.40 5.04
N GLY A 101 4.60 5.47 5.56
CA GLY A 101 4.32 6.70 4.82
C GLY A 101 3.23 7.50 5.51
N TRP A 102 3.18 8.80 5.21
CA TRP A 102 2.08 9.68 5.60
C TRP A 102 1.18 10.04 4.40
N GLU A 103 1.71 9.86 3.19
CA GLU A 103 1.07 10.14 1.91
C GLU A 103 1.39 8.97 0.98
N PHE A 104 0.38 8.40 0.34
CA PHE A 104 0.52 7.24 -0.54
C PHE A 104 0.05 7.56 -1.94
N ILE A 105 -1.01 8.35 -2.08
CA ILE A 105 -1.60 8.67 -3.38
C ILE A 105 -1.03 9.97 -3.96
N ASN A 106 -0.66 9.95 -5.24
CA ASN A 106 -0.27 11.14 -6.00
C ASN A 106 0.83 12.01 -5.33
N ARG A 107 1.80 11.38 -4.67
CA ARG A 107 2.89 12.03 -3.90
C ARG A 107 3.95 12.77 -4.76
N GLY A 108 3.64 13.07 -6.02
CA GLY A 108 4.61 13.62 -6.97
C GLY A 108 5.78 12.67 -7.24
N ASN A 109 6.92 13.21 -7.67
CA ASN A 109 8.08 12.40 -8.06
C ASN A 109 9.25 12.43 -7.07
N GLU A 110 9.23 13.26 -6.03
CA GLU A 110 10.38 13.48 -5.14
C GLU A 110 10.96 12.17 -4.59
N ILE A 111 10.09 11.28 -4.12
CA ILE A 111 10.48 10.01 -3.51
C ILE A 111 10.89 9.00 -4.57
N TYR A 112 10.12 8.88 -5.64
CA TYR A 112 10.45 8.02 -6.76
C TYR A 112 11.79 8.39 -7.42
N ASP A 113 12.10 9.69 -7.52
CA ASP A 113 13.37 10.18 -8.06
C ASP A 113 14.57 9.70 -7.24
N THR A 114 14.39 9.35 -5.96
CA THR A 114 15.47 8.77 -5.13
C THR A 114 15.82 7.33 -5.52
N TRP A 115 14.93 6.61 -6.21
CA TRP A 115 15.14 5.18 -6.50
C TRP A 115 14.82 4.73 -7.93
N LYS A 116 14.35 5.62 -8.80
CA LYS A 116 13.98 5.33 -10.19
C LYS A 116 15.07 4.68 -11.05
N ASP A 117 16.34 4.86 -10.68
CA ASP A 117 17.49 4.30 -11.40
C ASP A 117 17.94 2.94 -10.83
N ARG A 118 17.24 2.43 -9.81
CA ARG A 118 17.50 1.18 -9.12
C ARG A 118 16.24 0.33 -9.08
N LEU A 119 15.76 -0.09 -10.24
CA LEU A 119 14.53 -0.88 -10.35
C LEU A 119 14.84 -2.37 -10.36
N SER A 120 14.03 -3.13 -9.64
CA SER A 120 13.97 -4.59 -9.72
C SER A 120 13.23 -5.06 -10.98
N PHE A 121 12.16 -4.35 -11.34
CA PHE A 121 11.47 -4.44 -12.62
C PHE A 121 10.79 -3.12 -12.97
N ASP A 122 10.54 -2.92 -14.27
CA ASP A 122 9.78 -1.78 -14.80
C ASP A 122 8.81 -2.28 -15.86
N PHE A 123 7.55 -2.47 -15.47
CA PHE A 123 6.48 -2.70 -16.42
C PHE A 123 5.94 -1.36 -16.90
N ASN A 124 5.92 -1.18 -18.23
CA ASN A 124 5.24 -0.07 -18.89
C ASN A 124 4.33 -0.64 -19.97
N SER A 125 3.07 -0.21 -19.95
CA SER A 125 2.05 -0.65 -20.91
C SER A 125 2.26 -0.10 -22.33
N ASN A 126 3.14 0.89 -22.51
CA ASN A 126 3.33 1.67 -23.75
C ASN A 126 2.06 2.41 -24.23
N HIS A 127 1.02 2.44 -23.40
CA HIS A 127 -0.20 3.20 -23.64
C HIS A 127 -0.17 4.51 -22.86
N THR A 128 -0.90 5.51 -23.34
CA THR A 128 -1.05 6.80 -22.65
C THR A 128 -2.08 6.76 -21.52
N SER A 129 -2.91 5.72 -21.47
CA SER A 129 -3.83 5.45 -20.37
C SER A 129 -3.11 4.88 -19.15
N GLY A 130 -3.72 5.02 -17.97
CA GLY A 130 -3.22 4.40 -16.76
C GLY A 130 -2.12 5.15 -16.05
N LEU A 131 -2.01 6.45 -16.32
CA LEU A 131 -1.00 7.34 -15.75
C LEU A 131 -1.63 8.49 -14.95
N THR A 132 -2.95 8.45 -14.72
CA THR A 132 -3.69 9.53 -14.06
C THR A 132 -3.31 9.68 -12.58
N ASN A 133 -3.18 8.55 -11.87
CA ASN A 133 -2.86 8.54 -10.44
C ASN A 133 -1.68 7.63 -10.15
N THR A 134 -1.02 7.84 -9.02
CA THR A 134 -0.02 6.94 -8.45
C THR A 134 -0.43 6.48 -7.05
N ILE A 135 0.00 5.27 -6.69
CA ILE A 135 0.15 4.86 -5.30
C ILE A 135 1.59 4.42 -5.07
N ASP A 136 2.16 4.91 -3.97
CA ASP A 136 3.50 4.62 -3.49
C ASP A 136 3.41 3.77 -2.22
N LEU A 137 4.03 2.60 -2.22
CA LEU A 137 4.04 1.67 -1.09
C LEU A 137 5.49 1.37 -0.71
N PHE A 138 5.77 1.40 0.58
CA PHE A 138 7.10 1.10 1.11
C PHE A 138 6.99 0.12 2.29
N GLN A 139 7.78 -0.95 2.26
CA GLN A 139 7.95 -1.87 3.40
C GLN A 139 9.43 -2.04 3.71
N GLU A 140 9.75 -2.17 4.99
CA GLU A 140 11.10 -2.47 5.47
C GLU A 140 11.13 -3.61 6.48
N ASN A 141 12.24 -4.35 6.45
CA ASN A 141 12.55 -5.42 7.39
C ASN A 141 14.06 -5.43 7.64
N TYR A 142 14.51 -4.65 8.62
CA TYR A 142 15.91 -4.47 9.00
C TYR A 142 16.81 -4.11 7.81
N ASN A 143 17.55 -5.09 7.27
CA ASN A 143 18.49 -4.91 6.15
C ASN A 143 17.85 -5.25 4.80
N LYS A 144 16.55 -5.00 4.65
CA LYS A 144 15.82 -5.21 3.41
C LYS A 144 14.67 -4.23 3.34
N HIS A 145 14.45 -3.64 2.17
CA HIS A 145 13.30 -2.77 1.92
C HIS A 145 12.83 -2.91 0.48
N ILE A 146 11.57 -2.56 0.25
CA ILE A 146 10.97 -2.51 -1.08
C ILE A 146 10.20 -1.21 -1.24
N ASP A 147 10.53 -0.48 -2.30
CA ASP A 147 9.71 0.61 -2.82
C ASP A 147 8.86 0.07 -3.97
N ILE A 148 7.58 0.43 -4.02
CA ILE A 148 6.64 0.02 -5.05
C ILE A 148 5.87 1.25 -5.51
N ARG A 149 5.77 1.45 -6.82
CA ARG A 149 4.89 2.48 -7.40
C ARG A 149 4.02 1.90 -8.50
N ILE A 150 2.71 2.15 -8.39
CA ILE A 150 1.71 1.74 -9.37
C ILE A 150 1.07 3.01 -9.95
N TRP A 151 1.11 3.16 -11.26
CA TRP A 151 0.33 4.16 -11.99
C TRP A 151 -0.98 3.54 -12.47
N PHE A 152 -2.11 4.22 -12.26
CA PHE A 152 -3.44 3.68 -12.56
C PHE A 152 -4.45 4.78 -12.88
N ASP A 153 -5.59 4.42 -13.48
CA ASP A 153 -6.70 5.36 -13.72
C ASP A 153 -7.84 5.22 -12.71
N SER A 154 -8.09 4.02 -12.19
CA SER A 154 -9.14 3.76 -11.19
C SER A 154 -8.78 2.55 -10.34
N PHE A 155 -9.48 2.35 -9.22
CA PHE A 155 -9.43 1.11 -8.46
C PHE A 155 -10.82 0.71 -7.98
N ASP A 156 -11.01 -0.58 -7.72
CA ASP A 156 -12.13 -1.09 -6.93
C ASP A 156 -11.64 -1.54 -5.55
N ILE A 157 -12.54 -1.57 -4.58
CA ILE A 157 -12.29 -2.14 -3.25
C ILE A 157 -13.23 -3.33 -3.06
N LEU A 158 -12.66 -4.47 -2.69
CA LEU A 158 -13.41 -5.70 -2.45
C LEU A 158 -13.10 -6.26 -1.06
N THR A 159 -14.08 -6.93 -0.46
CA THR A 159 -13.86 -7.81 0.70
C THR A 159 -13.11 -9.09 0.26
N PRO A 160 -12.61 -9.91 1.20
CA PRO A 160 -11.99 -11.19 0.87
C PRO A 160 -12.95 -12.19 0.21
N ASN A 161 -14.26 -11.96 0.32
CA ASN A 161 -15.30 -12.72 -0.35
C ASN A 161 -15.67 -12.15 -1.73
N TYR A 162 -14.90 -11.16 -2.23
CA TYR A 162 -15.12 -10.44 -3.48
C TYR A 162 -16.41 -9.60 -3.53
N GLU A 163 -16.92 -9.19 -2.37
CA GLU A 163 -18.04 -8.25 -2.30
C GLU A 163 -17.50 -6.83 -2.44
N SER A 164 -18.17 -5.99 -3.23
CA SER A 164 -17.76 -4.59 -3.41
C SER A 164 -17.93 -3.78 -2.14
N VAL A 165 -16.93 -2.96 -1.84
CA VAL A 165 -16.95 -1.95 -0.78
C VAL A 165 -16.96 -0.58 -1.44
N GLU A 166 -17.93 0.26 -1.08
CA GLU A 166 -18.00 1.62 -1.59
C GLU A 166 -16.83 2.45 -1.07
N LEU A 167 -16.30 3.34 -1.91
CA LEU A 167 -15.17 4.20 -1.54
C LEU A 167 -15.51 5.02 -0.29
N GLU A 168 -16.71 5.61 -0.21
CA GLU A 168 -17.15 6.38 0.94
C GLU A 168 -17.17 5.53 2.23
N GLU A 169 -17.63 4.28 2.16
CA GLU A 169 -17.63 3.38 3.31
C GLU A 169 -16.21 3.05 3.77
N PHE A 170 -15.29 2.79 2.84
CA PHE A 170 -13.87 2.59 3.16
C PHE A 170 -13.27 3.80 3.89
N LEU A 171 -13.47 5.01 3.36
CA LEU A 171 -12.95 6.24 3.93
C LEU A 171 -13.50 6.50 5.34
N GLU A 172 -14.81 6.37 5.49
CA GLU A 172 -15.50 6.57 6.75
C GLU A 172 -15.11 5.53 7.81
N ASN A 173 -14.88 4.27 7.40
CA ASN A 173 -14.40 3.22 8.29
C ASN A 173 -12.96 3.46 8.76
N GLY A 174 -12.06 3.91 7.86
CA GLY A 174 -10.69 4.28 8.21
C GLY A 174 -10.64 5.44 9.20
N LYS A 175 -11.41 6.50 8.93
CA LYS A 175 -11.55 7.67 9.82
C LYS A 175 -12.05 7.25 11.21
N ARG A 176 -13.13 6.48 11.29
CA ARG A 176 -13.64 5.95 12.58
C ARG A 176 -12.60 5.11 13.31
N GLY A 177 -11.83 4.31 12.59
CA GLY A 177 -10.74 3.52 13.16
C GLY A 177 -9.70 4.39 13.87
N TRP A 178 -9.23 5.44 13.19
CA TRP A 178 -8.28 6.39 13.77
C TRP A 178 -8.86 7.21 14.92
N GLU A 179 -10.09 7.72 14.79
CA GLU A 179 -10.79 8.43 15.88
C GLU A 179 -10.92 7.54 17.13
N ALA A 180 -11.20 6.26 16.95
CA ALA A 180 -11.28 5.30 18.04
C ALA A 180 -9.93 5.03 18.71
N ILE A 181 -8.82 4.97 17.94
CA ILE A 181 -7.45 4.90 18.50
C ILE A 181 -7.16 6.15 19.33
N TYR A 182 -7.37 7.35 18.79
CA TYR A 182 -7.11 8.61 19.49
C TYR A 182 -7.97 8.78 20.75
N SER A 183 -9.14 8.14 20.78
CA SER A 183 -10.05 8.14 21.94
C SER A 183 -9.74 7.03 22.96
N ASN A 184 -8.63 6.29 22.80
CA ASN A 184 -8.26 5.13 23.63
C ASN A 184 -9.37 4.06 23.72
N ASN A 185 -10.07 3.80 22.62
CA ASN A 185 -11.13 2.78 22.59
C ASN A 185 -10.53 1.39 22.91
N PRO A 186 -11.05 0.64 23.91
CA PRO A 186 -10.52 -0.67 24.29
C PRO A 186 -10.48 -1.70 23.16
N ARG A 187 -11.37 -1.57 22.16
CA ARG A 187 -11.41 -2.45 20.99
C ARG A 187 -10.28 -2.20 19.99
N MET A 188 -9.58 -1.08 20.13
CA MET A 188 -8.48 -0.68 19.25
C MET A 188 -7.09 -0.94 19.84
N GLN A 189 -6.98 -1.53 21.03
CA GLN A 189 -5.70 -1.69 21.76
C GLN A 189 -4.64 -2.52 21.02
N SER A 190 -5.02 -3.35 20.05
CA SER A 190 -4.09 -4.07 19.18
C SER A 190 -3.64 -3.28 17.94
N PHE A 191 -4.11 -2.03 17.78
CA PHE A 191 -3.82 -1.15 16.65
C PHE A 191 -3.17 0.15 17.12
N GLY A 192 -2.36 0.75 16.26
CA GLY A 192 -1.73 2.05 16.48
C GLY A 192 -0.21 2.02 16.45
N ILE A 193 0.39 3.18 16.70
CA ILE A 193 1.84 3.36 16.73
C ILE A 193 2.37 2.76 18.02
N PHE A 194 2.81 1.51 17.97
CA PHE A 194 3.65 0.97 19.04
C PHE A 194 5.05 1.56 18.86
N PRO A 195 5.64 2.23 19.88
CA PRO A 195 7.06 2.52 19.85
C PRO A 195 7.77 1.21 19.59
N GLY A 196 8.59 1.14 18.53
CA GLY A 196 9.34 -0.07 18.22
C GLY A 196 10.04 -0.53 19.49
N SER A 197 9.64 -1.69 20.00
CA SER A 197 10.38 -2.33 21.07
C SER A 197 11.79 -2.53 20.51
N ASN A 198 12.77 -1.94 21.18
CA ASN A 198 14.16 -2.37 21.04
C ASN A 198 14.23 -3.79 21.61
N ASP A 199 13.73 -4.76 20.85
CA ASP A 199 13.93 -6.16 21.16
C ASP A 199 15.38 -6.47 20.80
N ILE A 200 16.23 -6.18 21.79
CA ILE A 200 17.55 -6.75 21.94
C ILE A 200 17.31 -8.21 22.34
N GLU A 201 17.50 -9.14 21.41
CA GLU A 201 17.96 -10.50 21.72
C GLU A 201 19.36 -10.72 21.14
#